data_AF-A0A419E6X1-F1
#
_entry.id   AF-A0A419E6X1-F1
#
_cell.length_a   1.000
_cell.length_b   1.000
_cell.length_c   1.000
_cell.angle_alpha   90.00
_cell.angle_beta   90.00
_cell.angle_gamma   90.00
#
_symmetry.space_group_name_H-M   'P 1'
#
loop_
_entity.id
_entity.type
_entity.pdbx_description
1 polymer ?
#
loop_
_entity_poly.entity_id
_entity_poly.type
_entity_poly.pdbx_seq_one_letter_code
_entity_poly.pdbx_strand_id
1 'polypeptide(L)'
;LKQMEANAAEFGITLHGMTSPHRGIVHVIGPELGRTQPGMTIVCGDSHTATHGAFGALAFGIGTSEVEHVLATQCLLQKKPKTCEVRMDGKLGRGVSAKDAILALIAKIGVGGGTGHVFEYTGEAIRSLTMEERMTICNMSIEGGARAGMIAPDDTTFEYLHGREFAPKGEGWDKAVARWRALPTDEGAVYDKSITLDAADLEPMITYGTNPGMGMRITDHIPTVDAFSEASQKAAFEKAMTYMGLQPGQSLLGQKVDVVFIGSCTNSRISDLRLAAENLKGRKVADGLRLMVVPGSQDVKKQAEQEGLDKVFKEAGAEWREAGCSMCIAMNSDQLSPGQYAVSTSNRNFEGRQGKGSRTFLASPITAAATAINGKVTDPRTLL
;
A
#
# COMPACT_ATOMS: atom_id res chain seq x y z
N LEU A 1 5.83 -8.41 -24.60
CA LEU A 1 7.14 -8.63 -23.95
C LEU A 1 8.29 -8.46 -24.95
N LYS A 2 8.40 -9.29 -26.01
CA LYS A 2 9.49 -9.19 -27.00
C LYS A 2 9.74 -7.77 -27.55
N GLN A 3 8.69 -7.04 -27.91
CA GLN A 3 8.81 -5.67 -28.40
C GLN A 3 9.41 -4.72 -27.34
N MET A 4 9.06 -4.91 -26.06
CA MET A 4 9.58 -4.11 -24.95
C MET A 4 11.07 -4.40 -24.72
N GLU A 5 11.48 -5.67 -24.83
CA GLU A 5 12.90 -6.08 -24.74
C GLU A 5 13.72 -5.49 -25.88
N ALA A 6 13.20 -5.56 -27.12
CA ALA A 6 13.85 -4.97 -28.29
C ALA A 6 14.02 -3.44 -28.14
N ASN A 7 12.94 -2.73 -27.80
CA ASN A 7 12.99 -1.29 -27.62
C ASN A 7 13.93 -0.89 -26.47
N ALA A 8 13.86 -1.57 -25.34
CA ALA A 8 14.73 -1.25 -24.20
C ALA A 8 16.21 -1.42 -24.57
N ALA A 9 16.55 -2.49 -25.30
CA ALA A 9 17.91 -2.69 -25.80
C ALA A 9 18.34 -1.63 -26.82
N GLU A 10 17.46 -1.27 -27.77
CA GLU A 10 17.71 -0.24 -28.78
C GLU A 10 18.02 1.13 -28.16
N PHE A 11 17.28 1.52 -27.13
CA PHE A 11 17.41 2.83 -26.49
C PHE A 11 18.31 2.82 -25.23
N GLY A 12 19.01 1.71 -24.95
CA GLY A 12 19.90 1.60 -23.78
C GLY A 12 19.18 1.71 -22.44
N ILE A 13 17.90 1.37 -22.38
CA ILE A 13 17.08 1.40 -21.16
C ILE A 13 17.23 0.07 -20.45
N THR A 14 17.60 0.11 -19.16
CA THR A 14 17.68 -1.11 -18.34
C THR A 14 16.29 -1.71 -18.13
N LEU A 15 16.12 -2.98 -18.53
CA LEU A 15 14.88 -3.74 -18.36
C LEU A 15 15.08 -4.92 -17.42
N HIS A 16 14.39 -4.92 -16.28
CA HIS A 16 14.28 -6.09 -15.39
C HIS A 16 13.20 -7.05 -15.92
N GLY A 17 13.55 -7.78 -16.99
CA GLY A 17 12.65 -8.71 -17.70
C GLY A 17 12.33 -10.00 -16.93
N MET A 18 11.71 -10.96 -17.62
CA MET A 18 11.18 -12.18 -16.99
C MET A 18 12.24 -13.06 -16.31
N THR A 19 13.48 -13.03 -16.78
CA THR A 19 14.60 -13.82 -16.24
C THR A 19 15.46 -13.03 -15.25
N SER A 20 15.16 -11.75 -15.00
CA SER A 20 15.92 -10.91 -14.09
C SER A 20 15.78 -11.40 -12.64
N PRO A 21 16.88 -11.54 -11.88
CA PRO A 21 16.80 -11.85 -10.45
C PRO A 21 16.14 -10.72 -9.65
N HIS A 22 16.14 -9.50 -10.17
CA HIS A 22 15.50 -8.32 -9.55
C HIS A 22 14.09 -8.05 -10.09
N ARG A 23 13.43 -9.06 -10.68
CA ARG A 23 12.06 -8.91 -11.19
C ARG A 23 11.09 -8.70 -10.03
N GLY A 24 10.16 -7.76 -10.17
CA GLY A 24 9.15 -7.51 -9.16
C GLY A 24 8.24 -6.34 -9.52
N ILE A 25 7.39 -5.96 -8.58
CA ILE A 25 6.54 -4.79 -8.68
C ILE A 25 7.43 -3.54 -8.65
N VAL A 26 7.21 -2.58 -9.56
CA VAL A 26 8.08 -1.41 -9.76
C VAL A 26 8.35 -0.62 -8.47
N HIS A 27 7.34 -0.44 -7.61
CA HIS A 27 7.44 0.29 -6.34
C HIS A 27 8.01 -0.55 -5.18
N VAL A 28 8.39 -1.80 -5.44
CA VAL A 28 9.11 -2.67 -4.51
C VAL A 28 10.59 -2.72 -4.94
N ILE A 29 10.85 -3.00 -6.23
CA ILE A 29 12.22 -3.13 -6.74
C ILE A 29 12.99 -1.80 -6.75
N GLY A 30 12.32 -0.66 -6.99
CA GLY A 30 12.98 0.65 -7.01
C GLY A 30 13.66 0.98 -5.67
N PRO A 31 12.95 0.89 -4.54
CA PRO A 31 13.53 1.01 -3.21
C PRO A 31 14.58 -0.06 -2.88
N GLU A 32 14.31 -1.34 -3.16
CA GLU A 32 15.23 -2.47 -2.89
C GLU A 32 16.60 -2.29 -3.54
N LEU A 33 16.61 -1.77 -4.77
CA LEU A 33 17.84 -1.55 -5.52
C LEU A 33 18.55 -0.24 -5.10
N GLY A 34 17.94 0.59 -4.24
CA GLY A 34 18.49 1.90 -3.86
C GLY A 34 18.34 2.98 -4.93
N ARG A 35 17.42 2.79 -5.90
CA ARG A 35 17.10 3.79 -6.94
C ARG A 35 16.22 4.91 -6.42
N THR A 36 15.53 4.68 -5.31
CA THR A 36 14.73 5.69 -4.62
C THR A 36 15.58 6.35 -3.55
N GLN A 37 15.88 7.63 -3.68
CA GLN A 37 16.74 8.34 -2.74
C GLN A 37 16.11 9.68 -2.33
N PRO A 38 16.40 10.17 -1.11
CA PRO A 38 15.86 11.44 -0.65
C PRO A 38 16.25 12.62 -1.54
N GLY A 39 15.30 13.55 -1.70
CA GLY A 39 15.46 14.77 -2.50
C GLY A 39 15.34 14.57 -4.01
N MET A 40 15.02 13.35 -4.48
CA MET A 40 14.74 13.11 -5.91
C MET A 40 13.32 13.55 -6.29
N THR A 41 13.15 13.91 -7.55
CA THR A 41 11.85 13.91 -8.23
C THR A 41 11.73 12.61 -9.01
N ILE A 42 10.71 11.80 -8.72
CA ILE A 42 10.53 10.47 -9.31
C ILE A 42 9.16 10.38 -9.98
N VAL A 43 9.14 10.05 -11.26
CA VAL A 43 7.91 9.87 -12.02
C VAL A 43 7.91 8.52 -12.73
N CYS A 44 6.75 7.90 -12.80
CA CYS A 44 6.55 6.63 -13.49
C CYS A 44 5.12 6.56 -14.04
N GLY A 45 4.92 5.75 -15.08
CA GLY A 45 3.61 5.50 -15.70
C GLY A 45 2.62 4.73 -14.80
N ASP A 46 2.81 4.76 -13.48
CA ASP A 46 1.97 4.09 -12.49
C ASP A 46 1.53 5.10 -11.41
N SER A 47 0.27 5.05 -11.00
CA SER A 47 -0.28 5.98 -10.00
C SER A 47 0.37 5.88 -8.62
N HIS A 48 0.83 4.68 -8.24
CA HIS A 48 1.39 4.38 -6.93
C HIS A 48 2.87 4.73 -6.80
N THR A 49 3.41 5.49 -7.75
CA THR A 49 4.73 6.15 -7.65
C THR A 49 4.86 6.99 -6.39
N ALA A 50 3.74 7.43 -5.81
CA ALA A 50 3.70 8.05 -4.49
C ALA A 50 4.41 7.24 -3.38
N THR A 51 4.52 5.91 -3.51
CA THR A 51 5.28 5.02 -2.61
C THR A 51 6.69 5.55 -2.31
N HIS A 52 7.36 6.10 -3.33
CA HIS A 52 8.74 6.55 -3.24
C HIS A 52 8.91 7.80 -2.35
N GLY A 53 7.82 8.52 -2.05
CA GLY A 53 7.86 9.64 -1.14
C GLY A 53 8.12 9.26 0.32
N ALA A 54 8.03 7.97 0.67
CA ALA A 54 8.49 7.44 1.97
C ALA A 54 9.97 7.75 2.25
N PHE A 55 10.75 8.05 1.22
CA PHE A 55 12.18 8.40 1.29
C PHE A 55 12.44 9.91 1.28
N GLY A 56 11.41 10.75 1.38
CA GLY A 56 11.55 12.20 1.20
C GLY A 56 11.80 12.60 -0.26
N ALA A 57 11.26 11.84 -1.21
CA ALA A 57 11.27 12.15 -2.63
C ALA A 57 9.91 12.72 -3.08
N LEU A 58 9.92 13.70 -3.98
CA LEU A 58 8.67 14.14 -4.64
C LEU A 58 8.34 13.15 -5.75
N ALA A 59 7.42 12.22 -5.47
CA ALA A 59 7.16 11.10 -6.36
C ALA A 59 5.68 10.95 -6.74
N PHE A 60 5.39 10.87 -8.04
CA PHE A 60 4.01 10.83 -8.52
C PHE A 60 3.85 10.15 -9.89
N GLY A 61 2.66 9.60 -10.11
CA GLY A 61 2.30 8.95 -11.37
C GLY A 61 2.03 9.96 -12.49
N ILE A 62 2.41 9.56 -13.71
CA ILE A 62 2.25 10.35 -14.94
C ILE A 62 1.65 9.52 -16.07
N GLY A 63 1.06 10.18 -17.07
CA GLY A 63 0.49 9.51 -18.24
C GLY A 63 1.53 9.11 -19.29
N THR A 64 1.14 8.28 -20.27
CA THR A 64 2.05 7.80 -21.33
C THR A 64 2.77 8.91 -22.09
N SER A 65 2.06 9.98 -22.46
CA SER A 65 2.67 11.13 -23.17
C SER A 65 3.65 11.91 -22.29
N GLU A 66 3.41 11.96 -20.97
CA GLU A 66 4.35 12.57 -20.03
C GLU A 66 5.60 11.69 -19.86
N VAL A 67 5.47 10.36 -19.87
CA VAL A 67 6.62 9.43 -19.84
C VAL A 67 7.52 9.66 -21.05
N GLU A 68 6.93 9.77 -22.25
CA GLU A 68 7.67 10.10 -23.47
C GLU A 68 8.44 11.42 -23.32
N HIS A 69 7.79 12.45 -22.80
CA HIS A 69 8.41 13.76 -22.59
C HIS A 69 9.58 13.72 -21.59
N VAL A 70 9.43 12.97 -20.49
CA VAL A 70 10.49 12.78 -19.50
C VAL A 70 11.66 12.00 -20.10
N LEU A 71 11.40 10.94 -20.88
CA LEU A 71 12.46 10.20 -21.56
C LEU A 71 13.23 11.09 -22.55
N ALA A 72 12.53 12.00 -23.26
CA ALA A 72 13.16 12.90 -24.22
C ALA A 72 13.90 14.09 -23.58
N THR A 73 13.41 14.62 -22.45
CA THR A 73 13.86 15.94 -21.96
C THR A 73 14.31 15.96 -20.50
N GLN A 74 14.03 14.90 -19.72
CA GLN A 74 14.16 14.88 -18.25
C GLN A 74 13.42 16.01 -17.54
N CYS A 75 12.46 16.64 -18.22
CA CYS A 75 11.67 17.74 -17.71
C CYS A 75 10.19 17.38 -17.79
N LEU A 76 9.37 18.01 -16.94
CA LEU A 76 7.93 17.88 -16.99
C LEU A 76 7.28 19.17 -16.51
N LEU A 77 6.36 19.71 -17.31
CA LEU A 77 5.56 20.85 -16.89
C LEU A 77 4.57 20.40 -15.80
N GLN A 78 4.66 20.99 -14.61
CA GLN A 78 3.77 20.68 -13.49
C GLN A 78 3.24 21.97 -12.86
N LYS A 79 2.02 21.91 -12.33
CA LYS A 79 1.49 22.95 -11.44
C LYS A 79 1.99 22.65 -10.03
N LYS A 80 2.51 23.66 -9.32
CA LYS A 80 2.92 23.50 -7.93
C LYS A 80 1.69 23.13 -7.07
N PRO A 81 1.68 21.95 -6.43
CA PRO A 81 0.59 21.56 -5.55
C PRO A 81 0.67 22.36 -4.24
N LYS A 82 -0.47 22.47 -3.56
CA LYS A 82 -0.51 22.98 -2.19
C LYS A 82 0.06 21.96 -1.21
N THR A 83 0.44 22.41 -0.03
CA THR A 83 1.01 21.58 1.04
C THR A 83 -0.09 21.17 2.02
N CYS A 84 -0.12 19.89 2.41
CA CYS A 84 -1.05 19.41 3.42
C CYS A 84 -0.30 18.55 4.44
N GLU A 85 -0.22 19.01 5.67
CA GLU A 85 0.30 18.20 6.77
C GLU A 85 -0.72 17.13 7.14
N VAL A 86 -0.26 15.89 7.27
CA VAL A 86 -1.01 14.79 7.89
C VAL A 86 -0.24 14.36 9.13
N ARG A 87 -0.64 14.90 10.28
CA ARG A 87 0.02 14.67 11.56
C ARG A 87 -0.61 13.51 12.30
N MET A 88 0.18 12.48 12.61
CA MET A 88 -0.22 11.33 13.42
C MET A 88 0.64 11.26 14.69
N ASP A 89 0.09 11.72 15.80
CA ASP A 89 0.77 11.72 17.11
C ASP A 89 0.41 10.48 17.94
N GLY A 90 1.23 10.14 18.93
CA GLY A 90 1.06 8.92 19.74
C GLY A 90 1.66 7.68 19.08
N LYS A 91 1.22 6.49 19.53
CA LYS A 91 1.72 5.19 19.07
C LYS A 91 0.59 4.31 18.59
N LEU A 92 0.83 3.54 17.52
CA LEU A 92 -0.13 2.57 17.03
C LEU A 92 -0.40 1.50 18.10
N GLY A 93 -1.69 1.22 18.33
CA GLY A 93 -2.14 0.22 19.28
C GLY A 93 -1.90 -1.23 18.83
N ARG A 94 -2.16 -2.18 19.73
CA ARG A 94 -2.05 -3.61 19.44
C ARG A 94 -2.98 -4.01 18.28
N GLY A 95 -2.42 -4.70 17.29
CA GLY A 95 -3.14 -5.16 16.10
C GLY A 95 -3.34 -4.10 15.02
N VAL A 96 -2.84 -2.87 15.23
CA VAL A 96 -2.88 -1.77 14.29
C VAL A 96 -1.53 -1.66 13.58
N SER A 97 -1.55 -1.51 12.27
CA SER A 97 -0.38 -1.33 11.42
C SER A 97 -0.45 -0.03 10.61
N ALA A 98 0.61 0.29 9.88
CA ALA A 98 0.59 1.42 8.94
C ALA A 98 -0.57 1.36 7.92
N LYS A 99 -0.98 0.15 7.50
CA LYS A 99 -2.13 -0.02 6.59
C LYS A 99 -3.43 0.48 7.23
N ASP A 100 -3.61 0.25 8.53
CA ASP A 100 -4.78 0.70 9.25
C ASP A 100 -4.76 2.23 9.43
N ALA A 101 -3.59 2.81 9.72
CA ALA A 101 -3.43 4.26 9.83
C ALA A 101 -3.77 5.01 8.53
N ILE A 102 -3.30 4.51 7.37
CA ILE A 102 -3.63 5.16 6.08
C ILE A 102 -5.08 4.92 5.66
N LEU A 103 -5.67 3.75 5.96
CA LEU A 103 -7.10 3.53 5.74
C LEU A 103 -7.97 4.45 6.62
N ALA A 104 -7.58 4.68 7.88
CA ALA A 104 -8.27 5.61 8.77
C ALA A 104 -8.20 7.06 8.25
N LEU A 105 -7.05 7.50 7.77
CA LEU A 105 -6.93 8.80 7.09
C LEU A 105 -7.88 8.88 5.89
N ILE A 106 -7.85 7.90 4.99
CA ILE A 106 -8.65 7.91 3.76
C ILE A 106 -10.15 7.85 4.07
N ALA A 107 -10.56 7.09 5.08
CA ALA A 107 -11.94 7.08 5.56
C ALA A 107 -12.38 8.45 6.10
N LYS A 108 -11.49 9.14 6.84
CA LYS A 108 -11.76 10.48 7.40
C LYS A 108 -11.88 11.56 6.33
N ILE A 109 -11.04 11.52 5.29
CA ILE A 109 -10.94 12.61 4.30
C ILE A 109 -11.66 12.30 2.99
N GLY A 110 -12.05 11.04 2.77
CA GLY A 110 -12.60 10.54 1.52
C GLY A 110 -11.59 10.47 0.38
N VAL A 111 -12.01 9.94 -0.76
CA VAL A 111 -11.14 9.74 -1.94
C VAL A 111 -10.68 11.02 -2.64
N GLY A 112 -11.24 12.18 -2.26
CA GLY A 112 -10.90 13.49 -2.81
C GLY A 112 -10.25 14.45 -1.80
N GLY A 113 -10.03 14.02 -0.56
CA GLY A 113 -9.64 14.90 0.55
C GLY A 113 -8.27 15.59 0.41
N GLY A 114 -7.38 15.01 -0.41
CA GLY A 114 -6.06 15.53 -0.76
C GLY A 114 -5.97 16.22 -2.13
N THR A 115 -7.07 16.36 -2.86
CA THR A 115 -7.05 16.91 -4.23
C THR A 115 -6.32 18.25 -4.28
N GLY A 116 -5.36 18.38 -5.20
CA GLY A 116 -4.56 19.59 -5.38
C GLY A 116 -3.43 19.79 -4.35
N HIS A 117 -3.23 18.85 -3.44
CA HIS A 117 -2.21 18.90 -2.39
C HIS A 117 -1.17 17.77 -2.53
N VAL A 118 -0.02 17.96 -1.91
CA VAL A 118 0.91 16.90 -1.51
C VAL A 118 0.79 16.72 -0.01
N PHE A 119 0.69 15.47 0.42
CA PHE A 119 0.73 15.14 1.84
C PHE A 119 2.17 15.11 2.35
N GLU A 120 2.42 15.76 3.48
CA GLU A 120 3.59 15.47 4.31
C GLU A 120 3.11 14.77 5.57
N TYR A 121 3.57 13.55 5.79
CA TYR A 121 3.20 12.76 6.96
C TYR A 121 4.17 13.06 8.10
N THR A 122 3.64 13.56 9.22
CA THR A 122 4.40 14.01 10.39
C THR A 122 3.87 13.36 11.67
N GLY A 123 4.53 13.62 12.80
CA GLY A 123 4.11 13.13 14.12
C GLY A 123 4.88 11.90 14.60
N GLU A 124 4.68 11.56 15.88
CA GLU A 124 5.41 10.47 16.56
C GLU A 124 5.18 9.11 15.89
N ALA A 125 3.93 8.80 15.53
CA ALA A 125 3.59 7.52 14.95
C ALA A 125 4.33 7.30 13.64
N ILE A 126 4.38 8.31 12.76
CA ILE A 126 5.08 8.25 11.48
C ILE A 126 6.59 8.04 11.66
N ARG A 127 7.22 8.77 12.59
CA ARG A 127 8.66 8.61 12.87
C ARG A 127 9.00 7.21 13.38
N SER A 128 8.09 6.59 14.13
CA SER A 128 8.28 5.24 14.68
C SER A 128 8.15 4.11 13.65
N LEU A 129 7.62 4.39 12.44
CA LEU A 129 7.44 3.39 11.39
C LEU A 129 8.78 2.96 10.78
N THR A 130 8.87 1.67 10.45
CA THR A 130 9.90 1.12 9.57
C THR A 130 9.78 1.69 8.15
N MET A 131 10.83 1.59 7.33
CA MET A 131 10.75 2.04 5.93
C MET A 131 9.65 1.35 5.12
N GLU A 132 9.38 0.07 5.40
CA GLU A 132 8.35 -0.69 4.68
C GLU A 132 6.94 -0.21 5.02
N GLU A 133 6.71 0.14 6.29
CA GLU A 133 5.47 0.76 6.76
C GLU A 133 5.29 2.18 6.21
N ARG A 134 6.35 2.99 6.16
CA ARG A 134 6.33 4.32 5.52
C ARG A 134 5.94 4.22 4.05
N MET A 135 6.46 3.22 3.35
CA MET A 135 6.08 2.94 1.97
C MET A 135 4.60 2.55 1.85
N THR A 136 4.02 1.81 2.80
CA THR A 136 2.57 1.54 2.84
C THR A 136 1.76 2.83 2.96
N ILE A 137 2.14 3.75 3.86
CA ILE A 137 1.49 5.06 4.02
C ILE A 137 1.54 5.85 2.71
N CYS A 138 2.75 6.09 2.18
CA CYS A 138 2.94 6.93 1.01
C CYS A 138 2.32 6.33 -0.26
N ASN A 139 2.32 5.00 -0.40
CA ASN A 139 1.67 4.29 -1.51
C ASN A 139 0.21 4.73 -1.66
N MET A 140 -0.54 4.76 -0.56
CA MET A 140 -1.98 5.00 -0.59
C MET A 140 -2.39 6.48 -0.52
N SER A 141 -1.43 7.42 -0.58
CA SER A 141 -1.73 8.86 -0.63
C SER A 141 -2.65 9.22 -1.81
N ILE A 142 -2.48 8.53 -2.93
CA ILE A 142 -3.27 8.73 -4.15
C ILE A 142 -4.72 8.26 -3.99
N GLU A 143 -4.98 7.28 -3.13
CA GLU A 143 -6.34 6.83 -2.79
C GLU A 143 -7.10 7.87 -1.95
N GLY A 144 -6.41 8.76 -1.24
CA GLY A 144 -6.98 9.96 -0.61
C GLY A 144 -7.05 11.18 -1.54
N GLY A 145 -6.64 11.03 -2.81
CA GLY A 145 -6.69 12.07 -3.83
C GLY A 145 -5.49 13.03 -3.85
N ALA A 146 -4.46 12.81 -3.01
CA ALA A 146 -3.26 13.64 -3.04
C ALA A 146 -2.39 13.34 -4.27
N ARG A 147 -1.65 14.37 -4.74
CA ARG A 147 -0.72 14.23 -5.87
C ARG A 147 0.45 13.30 -5.53
N ALA A 148 0.93 13.41 -4.30
CA ALA A 148 1.99 12.59 -3.72
C ALA A 148 1.84 12.61 -2.19
N GLY A 149 2.55 11.71 -1.52
CA GLY A 149 2.75 11.76 -0.08
C GLY A 149 4.21 11.55 0.27
N MET A 150 4.72 12.30 1.24
CA MET A 150 6.14 12.32 1.59
C MET A 150 6.34 12.16 3.10
N ILE A 151 7.44 11.51 3.47
CA ILE A 151 7.93 11.43 4.85
C ILE A 151 9.36 11.97 4.84
N ALA A 152 9.67 12.87 5.76
CA ALA A 152 11.02 13.42 5.89
C ALA A 152 12.05 12.31 6.13
N PRO A 153 13.20 12.34 5.44
CA PRO A 153 14.22 11.30 5.60
C PRO A 153 14.94 11.45 6.94
N ASP A 154 15.23 10.32 7.57
CA ASP A 154 15.90 10.20 8.86
C ASP A 154 16.81 8.97 8.89
N ASP A 155 17.32 8.61 10.08
CA ASP A 155 18.24 7.48 10.25
C ASP A 155 17.65 6.16 9.75
N THR A 156 16.36 5.90 9.99
CA THR A 156 15.63 4.74 9.44
C THR A 156 15.71 4.69 7.91
N THR A 157 15.65 5.86 7.26
CA THR A 157 15.78 5.99 5.81
C THR A 157 17.20 5.69 5.34
N PHE A 158 18.20 6.21 6.06
CA PHE A 158 19.62 6.04 5.72
C PHE A 158 20.06 4.59 5.94
N GLU A 159 19.66 3.97 7.04
CA GLU A 159 19.94 2.56 7.33
C GLU A 159 19.37 1.63 6.26
N TYR A 160 18.16 1.88 5.78
CA TYR A 160 17.55 1.09 4.71
C TYR A 160 18.32 1.19 3.38
N LEU A 161 18.85 2.37 3.05
CA LEU A 161 19.57 2.64 1.81
C LEU A 161 21.04 2.21 1.86
N HIS A 162 21.63 2.11 3.05
CA HIS A 162 23.05 1.80 3.19
C HIS A 162 23.38 0.43 2.55
N GLY A 163 24.39 0.43 1.68
CA GLY A 163 24.85 -0.78 1.00
C GLY A 163 23.98 -1.29 -0.15
N ARG A 164 22.87 -0.62 -0.49
CA ARG A 164 22.06 -0.98 -1.68
C ARG A 164 22.83 -0.75 -2.97
N GLU A 165 22.51 -1.51 -4.01
CA GLU A 165 23.28 -1.57 -5.25
C GLU A 165 23.55 -0.19 -5.86
N PHE A 166 22.50 0.61 -6.02
CA PHE A 166 22.53 1.94 -6.62
C PHE A 166 22.50 3.09 -5.61
N ALA A 167 22.58 2.80 -4.31
CA ALA A 167 22.81 3.84 -3.32
C ALA A 167 24.27 4.37 -3.43
N PRO A 168 24.53 5.64 -3.04
CA PRO A 168 25.89 6.16 -2.97
C PRO A 168 26.79 5.31 -2.06
N LYS A 169 28.10 5.29 -2.32
CA LYS A 169 29.09 4.47 -1.58
C LYS A 169 30.30 5.32 -1.20
N GLY A 170 31.03 4.88 -0.16
CA GLY A 170 32.24 5.56 0.32
C GLY A 170 31.98 7.05 0.65
N GLU A 171 32.88 7.95 0.26
CA GLU A 171 32.68 9.40 0.48
C GLU A 171 31.39 9.96 -0.16
N GLY A 172 30.89 9.33 -1.23
CA GLY A 172 29.62 9.69 -1.85
C GLY A 172 28.42 9.43 -0.94
N TRP A 173 28.52 8.39 -0.10
CA TRP A 173 27.53 8.10 0.95
C TRP A 173 27.50 9.20 2.00
N ASP A 174 28.65 9.57 2.56
CA ASP A 174 28.72 10.58 3.62
C ASP A 174 28.20 11.94 3.15
N LYS A 175 28.55 12.34 1.92
CA LYS A 175 28.01 13.56 1.28
C LYS A 175 26.50 13.48 1.06
N ALA A 176 26.00 12.31 0.63
CA ALA A 176 24.57 12.12 0.42
C ALA A 176 23.79 12.20 1.74
N VAL A 177 24.25 11.52 2.81
CA VAL A 177 23.64 11.58 4.14
C VAL A 177 23.65 13.00 4.69
N ALA A 178 24.78 13.72 4.58
CA ALA A 178 24.85 15.11 5.02
C ALA A 178 23.81 15.99 4.31
N ARG A 179 23.65 15.83 2.99
CA ARG A 179 22.60 16.53 2.21
C ARG A 179 21.21 16.09 2.63
N TRP A 180 20.97 14.79 2.82
CA TRP A 180 19.64 14.27 3.13
C TRP A 180 19.15 14.72 4.51
N ARG A 181 20.05 14.89 5.48
CA ARG A 181 19.71 15.45 6.80
C ARG A 181 19.21 16.89 6.75
N ALA A 182 19.47 17.62 5.67
CA ALA A 182 19.00 18.99 5.47
C ALA A 182 17.67 19.08 4.68
N LEU A 183 17.05 17.94 4.33
CA LEU A 183 15.78 17.89 3.59
C LEU A 183 14.49 17.98 4.44
N PRO A 184 14.47 17.60 5.74
CA PRO A 184 13.26 17.76 6.54
C PRO A 184 12.75 19.20 6.53
N THR A 185 11.43 19.35 6.70
CA THR A 185 10.76 20.65 6.72
C THR A 185 11.32 21.56 7.81
N ASP A 186 11.54 22.83 7.45
CA ASP A 186 12.08 23.86 8.34
C ASP A 186 11.16 24.10 9.56
N GLU A 187 11.77 24.39 10.70
CA GLU A 187 11.02 24.79 11.89
C GLU A 187 10.19 26.05 11.62
N GLY A 188 8.89 25.99 11.93
CA GLY A 188 7.96 27.11 11.70
C GLY A 188 7.42 27.20 10.27
N ALA A 189 7.70 26.22 9.40
CA ALA A 189 7.04 26.14 8.10
C ALA A 189 5.51 26.07 8.23
N VAL A 190 4.81 26.72 7.30
CA VAL A 190 3.34 26.79 7.27
C VAL A 190 2.80 25.90 6.17
N TYR A 191 1.78 25.12 6.50
CA TYR A 191 1.04 24.28 5.56
C TYR A 191 -0.23 24.98 5.08
N ASP A 192 -0.60 24.77 3.81
CA ASP A 192 -1.89 25.27 3.28
C ASP A 192 -3.09 24.60 3.96
N LYS A 193 -2.89 23.38 4.48
CA LYS A 193 -3.88 22.58 5.20
C LYS A 193 -3.18 21.67 6.20
N SER A 194 -3.81 21.38 7.34
CA SER A 194 -3.35 20.34 8.28
C SER A 194 -4.49 19.40 8.65
N ILE A 195 -4.17 18.12 8.83
CA ILE A 195 -5.09 17.06 9.23
C ILE A 195 -4.41 16.28 10.35
N THR A 196 -5.08 16.18 11.50
CA THR A 196 -4.54 15.46 12.66
C THR A 196 -5.32 14.18 12.93
N LEU A 197 -4.59 13.11 13.27
CA LEU A 197 -5.12 11.87 13.83
C LEU A 197 -4.32 11.53 15.10
N ASP A 198 -5.00 11.03 16.13
CA ASP A 198 -4.33 10.40 17.27
C ASP A 198 -4.14 8.92 16.94
N ALA A 199 -2.89 8.46 16.96
CA ALA A 199 -2.55 7.08 16.66
C ALA A 199 -3.02 6.10 17.76
N ALA A 200 -3.23 6.59 18.99
CA ALA A 200 -3.78 5.79 20.09
C ALA A 200 -5.27 5.48 19.90
N ASP A 201 -6.00 6.31 19.15
CA ASP A 201 -7.42 6.11 18.83
C ASP A 201 -7.63 5.19 17.61
N LEU A 202 -6.54 4.81 16.92
CA LEU A 202 -6.63 3.93 15.77
C LEU A 202 -6.92 2.50 16.21
N GLU A 203 -7.79 1.85 15.45
CA GLU A 203 -8.11 0.43 15.57
C GLU A 203 -7.80 -0.26 14.23
N PRO A 204 -7.76 -1.61 14.17
CA PRO A 204 -7.66 -2.30 12.89
C PRO A 204 -8.79 -1.84 11.96
N MET A 205 -8.47 -1.54 10.71
CA MET A 205 -9.40 -0.96 9.75
C MET A 205 -9.80 -1.99 8.69
N ILE A 206 -11.00 -1.80 8.13
CA ILE A 206 -11.49 -2.55 6.98
C ILE A 206 -12.36 -1.66 6.08
N THR A 207 -12.29 -1.86 4.77
CA THR A 207 -13.28 -1.24 3.87
C THR A 207 -14.56 -2.04 3.81
N TYR A 208 -15.70 -1.35 3.70
CA TYR A 208 -17.02 -1.98 3.56
C TYR A 208 -17.64 -1.80 2.18
N GLY A 209 -17.14 -0.84 1.38
CA GLY A 209 -17.72 -0.45 0.10
C GLY A 209 -16.82 -0.74 -1.11
N THR A 210 -16.99 0.04 -2.16
CA THR A 210 -16.33 -0.17 -3.48
C THR A 210 -15.18 0.79 -3.75
N ASN A 211 -14.71 1.52 -2.74
CA ASN A 211 -13.49 2.32 -2.83
C ASN A 211 -12.82 2.44 -1.45
N PRO A 212 -11.55 2.85 -1.39
CA PRO A 212 -10.80 2.97 -0.13
C PRO A 212 -11.35 4.01 0.85
N GLY A 213 -12.11 5.01 0.39
CA GLY A 213 -12.79 6.00 1.24
C GLY A 213 -13.96 5.42 2.02
N MET A 214 -14.50 4.28 1.61
CA MET A 214 -15.54 3.54 2.34
C MET A 214 -14.89 2.60 3.36
N GLY A 215 -14.11 3.18 4.28
CA GLY A 215 -13.41 2.51 5.38
C GLY A 215 -14.08 2.73 6.73
N MET A 216 -13.91 1.78 7.65
CA MET A 216 -14.37 1.88 9.03
C MET A 216 -13.45 1.09 9.96
N ARG A 217 -13.52 1.33 11.27
CA ARG A 217 -12.87 0.46 12.25
C ARG A 217 -13.51 -0.92 12.15
N ILE A 218 -12.73 -1.98 12.34
CA ILE A 218 -13.22 -3.35 12.16
C ILE A 218 -14.37 -3.70 13.12
N THR A 219 -14.44 -3.02 14.27
CA THR A 219 -15.45 -3.15 15.31
C THR A 219 -16.71 -2.30 15.06
N ASP A 220 -16.66 -1.36 14.13
CA ASP A 220 -17.81 -0.52 13.78
C ASP A 220 -18.85 -1.28 12.93
N HIS A 221 -20.00 -0.65 12.77
CA HIS A 221 -21.05 -1.08 11.86
C HIS A 221 -21.02 -0.23 10.59
N ILE A 222 -21.43 -0.82 9.46
CA ILE A 222 -21.57 -0.09 8.20
C ILE A 222 -22.50 1.11 8.42
N PRO A 223 -22.17 2.32 7.93
CA PRO A 223 -23.04 3.49 8.07
C PRO A 223 -24.46 3.22 7.57
N THR A 224 -25.44 3.93 8.14
CA THR A 224 -26.80 3.96 7.58
C THR A 224 -26.92 5.08 6.54
N VAL A 225 -27.95 5.02 5.70
CA VAL A 225 -28.19 6.03 4.64
C VAL A 225 -28.32 7.44 5.22
N ASP A 226 -28.82 7.56 6.45
CA ASP A 226 -29.01 8.83 7.16
C ASP A 226 -27.68 9.49 7.58
N ALA A 227 -26.56 8.77 7.54
CA ALA A 227 -25.24 9.33 7.81
C ALA A 227 -24.73 10.27 6.71
N PHE A 228 -25.37 10.29 5.53
CA PHE A 228 -24.98 11.12 4.40
C PHE A 228 -25.98 12.25 4.18
N SER A 229 -25.51 13.49 3.98
CA SER A 229 -26.38 14.64 3.71
C SER A 229 -26.73 14.76 2.22
N GLU A 230 -25.74 14.56 1.35
CA GLU A 230 -25.87 14.80 -0.08
C GLU A 230 -26.53 13.63 -0.82
N ALA A 231 -27.47 13.95 -1.72
CA ALA A 231 -28.17 12.94 -2.51
C ALA A 231 -27.21 12.08 -3.38
N SER A 232 -26.14 12.69 -3.88
CA SER A 232 -25.10 11.98 -4.66
C SER A 232 -24.32 10.98 -3.81
N GLN A 233 -24.03 11.32 -2.54
CA GLN A 233 -23.36 10.43 -1.60
C GLN A 233 -24.27 9.26 -1.19
N LYS A 234 -25.55 9.53 -0.94
CA LYS A 234 -26.55 8.48 -0.67
C LYS A 234 -26.64 7.49 -1.83
N ALA A 235 -26.80 7.98 -3.05
CA ALA A 235 -26.87 7.13 -4.24
C ALA A 235 -25.58 6.31 -4.46
N ALA A 236 -24.41 6.91 -4.24
CA ALA A 236 -23.13 6.19 -4.34
C ALA A 236 -23.00 5.11 -3.26
N PHE A 237 -23.43 5.40 -2.03
CA PHE A 237 -23.45 4.45 -0.92
C PHE A 237 -24.40 3.27 -1.19
N GLU A 238 -25.65 3.54 -1.60
CA GLU A 238 -26.64 2.50 -1.93
C GLU A 238 -26.18 1.61 -3.09
N LYS A 239 -25.55 2.20 -4.11
CA LYS A 239 -24.94 1.44 -5.20
C LYS A 239 -23.82 0.53 -4.67
N ALA A 240 -22.96 1.04 -3.82
CA ALA A 240 -21.88 0.25 -3.22
C ALA A 240 -22.43 -0.91 -2.37
N MET A 241 -23.49 -0.68 -1.57
CA MET A 241 -24.13 -1.73 -0.76
C MET A 241 -24.76 -2.80 -1.63
N THR A 242 -25.44 -2.40 -2.70
CA THR A 242 -26.02 -3.32 -3.69
C THR A 242 -24.93 -4.19 -4.34
N TYR A 243 -23.84 -3.55 -4.80
CA TYR A 243 -22.71 -4.26 -5.40
C TYR A 243 -22.07 -5.25 -4.42
N MET A 244 -21.77 -4.77 -3.21
CA MET A 244 -21.16 -5.56 -2.15
C MET A 244 -22.11 -6.58 -1.55
N GLY A 245 -23.41 -6.54 -1.84
CA GLY A 245 -24.41 -7.43 -1.25
C GLY A 245 -24.49 -7.30 0.27
N LEU A 246 -24.35 -6.06 0.78
CA LEU A 246 -24.27 -5.74 2.21
C LEU A 246 -25.47 -4.90 2.64
N GLN A 247 -25.81 -4.98 3.93
CA GLN A 247 -26.89 -4.19 4.53
C GLN A 247 -26.33 -3.02 5.35
N PRO A 248 -26.93 -1.81 5.24
CA PRO A 248 -26.59 -0.71 6.13
C PRO A 248 -26.78 -1.09 7.61
N GLY A 249 -25.90 -0.62 8.49
CA GLY A 249 -25.96 -0.90 9.93
C GLY A 249 -25.47 -2.28 10.35
N GLN A 250 -25.09 -3.18 9.44
CA GLN A 250 -24.55 -4.49 9.82
C GLN A 250 -23.07 -4.39 10.24
N SER A 251 -22.62 -5.30 11.10
CA SER A 251 -21.18 -5.49 11.36
C SER A 251 -20.55 -6.35 10.26
N LEU A 252 -19.28 -6.09 9.93
CA LEU A 252 -18.51 -6.98 9.08
C LEU A 252 -17.86 -8.12 9.87
N LEU A 253 -17.72 -8.03 11.20
CA LEU A 253 -17.18 -9.13 11.99
C LEU A 253 -18.04 -10.38 11.81
N GLY A 254 -17.40 -11.47 11.42
CA GLY A 254 -18.09 -12.73 11.12
C GLY A 254 -18.63 -12.86 9.70
N GLN A 255 -18.52 -11.83 8.84
CA GLN A 255 -18.82 -11.94 7.42
C GLN A 255 -17.91 -13.01 6.78
N LYS A 256 -18.52 -14.07 6.23
CA LYS A 256 -17.77 -15.12 5.53
C LYS A 256 -17.07 -14.55 4.30
N VAL A 257 -15.86 -15.05 4.04
CA VAL A 257 -15.08 -14.71 2.86
C VAL A 257 -14.60 -15.98 2.17
N ASP A 258 -14.46 -15.93 0.86
CA ASP A 258 -14.03 -17.07 0.04
C ASP A 258 -12.52 -17.06 -0.17
N VAL A 259 -11.93 -15.85 -0.21
CA VAL A 259 -10.53 -15.65 -0.59
C VAL A 259 -9.84 -14.65 0.34
N VAL A 260 -8.60 -14.92 0.68
CA VAL A 260 -7.70 -13.93 1.30
C VAL A 260 -6.49 -13.75 0.41
N PHE A 261 -6.08 -12.50 0.21
CA PHE A 261 -4.91 -12.14 -0.59
C PHE A 261 -3.96 -11.28 0.22
N ILE A 262 -2.74 -11.79 0.39
CA ILE A 262 -1.62 -11.09 1.03
C ILE A 262 -0.57 -10.84 -0.07
N GLY A 263 -0.43 -9.59 -0.47
CA GLY A 263 0.46 -9.15 -1.54
C GLY A 263 0.12 -7.74 -2.04
N SER A 264 0.73 -7.32 -3.17
CA SER A 264 0.69 -5.97 -3.80
C SER A 264 1.84 -5.03 -3.41
N CYS A 265 2.05 -3.96 -4.20
CA CYS A 265 3.03 -2.91 -3.87
C CYS A 265 2.82 -2.24 -2.51
N THR A 266 1.63 -2.34 -1.94
CA THR A 266 1.29 -1.79 -0.63
C THR A 266 1.83 -2.64 0.50
N ASN A 267 1.62 -3.96 0.46
CA ASN A 267 1.94 -4.91 1.53
C ASN A 267 2.40 -6.26 0.97
N SER A 268 3.65 -6.35 0.51
CA SER A 268 4.27 -7.59 0.00
C SER A 268 5.77 -7.65 0.23
N ARG A 269 6.29 -6.76 1.09
CA ARG A 269 7.70 -6.71 1.46
C ARG A 269 7.98 -7.71 2.56
N ILE A 270 9.24 -7.87 2.94
CA ILE A 270 9.61 -8.93 3.87
C ILE A 270 8.98 -8.75 5.25
N SER A 271 8.83 -7.52 5.77
CA SER A 271 8.13 -7.27 7.05
C SER A 271 6.65 -7.65 6.98
N ASP A 272 5.96 -7.34 5.88
CA ASP A 272 4.55 -7.73 5.68
C ASP A 272 4.38 -9.26 5.73
N LEU A 273 5.30 -9.98 5.06
CA LEU A 273 5.28 -11.44 5.02
C LEU A 273 5.63 -12.06 6.38
N ARG A 274 6.60 -11.52 7.11
CA ARG A 274 6.92 -11.96 8.47
C ARG A 274 5.71 -11.77 9.39
N LEU A 275 5.09 -10.60 9.33
CA LEU A 275 3.92 -10.26 10.15
C LEU A 275 2.73 -11.21 9.87
N ALA A 276 2.47 -11.53 8.60
CA ALA A 276 1.46 -12.52 8.23
C ALA A 276 1.83 -13.94 8.68
N ALA A 277 3.10 -14.35 8.50
CA ALA A 277 3.59 -15.67 8.87
C ALA A 277 3.54 -15.90 10.39
N GLU A 278 3.90 -14.91 11.20
CA GLU A 278 3.81 -14.97 12.67
C GLU A 278 2.38 -15.28 13.13
N ASN A 279 1.38 -14.70 12.46
CA ASN A 279 -0.02 -14.95 12.76
C ASN A 279 -0.52 -16.31 12.25
N LEU A 280 0.07 -16.85 11.19
CA LEU A 280 -0.33 -18.15 10.60
C LEU A 280 0.43 -19.35 11.18
N LYS A 281 1.57 -19.13 11.84
CA LYS A 281 2.45 -20.19 12.34
C LYS A 281 1.71 -21.13 13.29
N GLY A 282 1.74 -22.42 12.98
CA GLY A 282 1.07 -23.46 13.77
C GLY A 282 -0.46 -23.47 13.65
N ARG A 283 -1.04 -22.67 12.75
CA ARG A 283 -2.48 -22.58 12.48
C ARG A 283 -2.77 -23.05 11.06
N LYS A 284 -4.04 -23.28 10.74
CA LYS A 284 -4.50 -23.66 9.40
C LYS A 284 -5.47 -22.64 8.86
N VAL A 285 -5.42 -22.41 7.56
CA VAL A 285 -6.46 -21.68 6.81
C VAL A 285 -7.77 -22.45 6.95
N ALA A 286 -8.87 -21.71 7.10
CA ALA A 286 -10.21 -22.29 7.25
C ALA A 286 -10.61 -23.15 6.04
N ASP A 287 -11.37 -24.21 6.30
CA ASP A 287 -11.85 -25.13 5.26
C ASP A 287 -12.65 -24.38 4.17
N GLY A 288 -12.28 -24.62 2.92
CA GLY A 288 -12.91 -23.99 1.76
C GLY A 288 -12.46 -22.56 1.46
N LEU A 289 -11.64 -21.94 2.32
CA LEU A 289 -11.05 -20.62 2.05
C LEU A 289 -9.75 -20.75 1.25
N ARG A 290 -9.60 -19.92 0.23
CA ARG A 290 -8.37 -19.84 -0.55
C ARG A 290 -7.49 -18.68 -0.06
N LEU A 291 -6.32 -18.98 0.50
CA LEU A 291 -5.32 -17.96 0.85
C LEU A 291 -4.21 -17.90 -0.20
N MET A 292 -4.02 -16.74 -0.82
CA MET A 292 -2.89 -16.44 -1.72
C MET A 292 -1.89 -15.54 -1.03
N VAL A 293 -0.60 -15.91 -1.08
CA VAL A 293 0.51 -15.09 -0.59
C VAL A 293 1.48 -14.82 -1.74
N VAL A 294 1.69 -13.53 -2.03
CA VAL A 294 2.41 -13.06 -3.21
C VAL A 294 3.50 -12.06 -2.82
N PRO A 295 4.79 -12.45 -2.93
CA PRO A 295 5.91 -11.54 -2.72
C PRO A 295 5.94 -10.36 -3.71
N GLY A 296 6.47 -9.22 -3.27
CA GLY A 296 6.57 -8.03 -4.10
C GLY A 296 7.67 -8.10 -5.15
N SER A 297 8.73 -8.86 -4.88
CA SER A 297 9.89 -9.04 -5.77
C SER A 297 10.47 -10.45 -5.62
N GLN A 298 11.31 -10.83 -6.58
CA GLN A 298 12.07 -12.09 -6.52
C GLN A 298 13.08 -12.07 -5.36
N ASP A 299 13.65 -10.90 -5.02
CA ASP A 299 14.53 -10.76 -3.85
C ASP A 299 13.77 -10.99 -2.54
N VAL A 300 12.57 -10.41 -2.38
CA VAL A 300 11.71 -10.70 -1.21
C VAL A 300 11.30 -12.16 -1.17
N LYS A 301 10.94 -12.77 -2.32
CA LYS A 301 10.59 -14.19 -2.40
C LYS A 301 11.76 -15.06 -1.92
N LYS A 302 12.95 -14.82 -2.45
CA LYS A 302 14.17 -15.55 -2.07
C LYS A 302 14.48 -15.39 -0.59
N GLN A 303 14.37 -14.17 -0.06
CA GLN A 303 14.58 -13.89 1.36
C GLN A 303 13.54 -14.63 2.23
N ALA A 304 12.26 -14.58 1.86
CA ALA A 304 11.20 -15.28 2.58
C ALA A 304 11.40 -16.81 2.59
N GLU A 305 11.88 -17.39 1.47
CA GLU A 305 12.20 -18.81 1.37
C GLU A 305 13.44 -19.19 2.20
N GLN A 306 14.45 -18.32 2.27
CA GLN A 306 15.62 -18.49 3.14
C GLN A 306 15.25 -18.44 4.62
N GLU A 307 14.32 -17.58 5.00
CA GLU A 307 13.78 -17.46 6.36
C GLU A 307 12.75 -18.55 6.70
N GLY A 308 12.34 -19.37 5.72
CA GLY A 308 11.37 -20.44 5.88
C GLY A 308 9.91 -19.97 6.00
N LEU A 309 9.61 -18.72 5.64
CA LEU A 309 8.26 -18.17 5.68
C LEU A 309 7.35 -18.87 4.66
N ASP A 310 7.89 -19.25 3.50
CA ASP A 310 7.15 -20.00 2.48
C ASP A 310 6.62 -21.33 3.02
N LYS A 311 7.40 -22.00 3.89
CA LYS A 311 6.98 -23.25 4.56
C LYS A 311 5.87 -22.98 5.55
N VAL A 312 5.96 -21.91 6.36
CA VAL A 312 4.88 -21.52 7.28
C VAL A 312 3.57 -21.30 6.51
N PHE A 313 3.61 -20.58 5.39
CA PHE A 313 2.44 -20.35 4.55
C PHE A 313 1.89 -21.65 3.95
N LYS A 314 2.74 -22.49 3.34
CA LYS A 314 2.32 -23.79 2.76
C LYS A 314 1.76 -24.73 3.82
N GLU A 315 2.39 -24.79 4.99
CA GLU A 315 1.93 -25.58 6.13
C GLU A 315 0.58 -25.08 6.64
N ALA A 316 0.33 -23.77 6.64
CA ALA A 316 -0.99 -23.24 6.96
C ALA A 316 -2.06 -23.58 5.91
N GLY A 317 -1.66 -24.05 4.71
CA GLY A 317 -2.57 -24.34 3.58
C GLY A 317 -2.68 -23.21 2.57
N ALA A 318 -1.78 -22.22 2.63
CA ALA A 318 -1.75 -21.11 1.68
C ALA A 318 -1.07 -21.48 0.36
N GLU A 319 -1.50 -20.80 -0.70
CA GLU A 319 -0.84 -20.81 -1.99
C GLU A 319 0.33 -19.80 -1.99
N TRP A 320 1.57 -20.31 -1.94
CA TRP A 320 2.77 -19.50 -2.14
C TRP A 320 3.00 -19.24 -3.63
N ARG A 321 2.84 -17.98 -4.05
CA ARG A 321 2.84 -17.58 -5.48
C ARG A 321 4.18 -17.00 -5.94
N GLU A 322 4.26 -16.75 -7.24
CA GLU A 322 5.37 -16.02 -7.86
C GLU A 322 5.26 -14.52 -7.63
N ALA A 323 6.41 -13.85 -7.52
CA ALA A 323 6.45 -12.43 -7.23
C ALA A 323 5.83 -11.57 -8.35
N GLY A 324 4.99 -10.60 -7.98
CA GLY A 324 4.34 -9.68 -8.91
C GLY A 324 3.00 -9.12 -8.42
N CYS A 325 2.32 -8.35 -9.27
CA CYS A 325 1.06 -7.67 -8.88
C CYS A 325 -0.10 -8.64 -8.61
N SER A 326 -0.16 -9.78 -9.31
CA SER A 326 -1.18 -10.83 -9.11
C SER A 326 -2.62 -10.26 -9.01
N MET A 327 -3.42 -10.70 -8.05
CA MET A 327 -4.81 -10.30 -7.84
C MET A 327 -4.97 -8.82 -7.48
N CYS A 328 -3.92 -8.08 -7.13
CA CYS A 328 -4.00 -6.63 -6.92
C CYS A 328 -4.56 -5.90 -8.15
N ILE A 329 -4.28 -6.45 -9.35
CA ILE A 329 -4.76 -5.91 -10.63
C ILE A 329 -5.49 -6.97 -11.48
N ALA A 330 -5.52 -8.24 -11.05
CA ALA A 330 -6.21 -9.36 -11.69
C ALA A 330 -5.91 -9.49 -13.19
N MET A 331 -4.68 -9.20 -13.60
CA MET A 331 -4.22 -9.32 -15.00
C MET A 331 -3.67 -10.71 -15.34
N ASN A 332 -3.62 -11.61 -14.38
CA ASN A 332 -3.24 -13.02 -14.54
C ASN A 332 -4.42 -13.93 -14.14
N SER A 333 -4.16 -15.22 -13.96
CA SER A 333 -5.18 -16.18 -13.49
C SER A 333 -5.62 -15.98 -12.04
N ASP A 334 -4.96 -15.11 -11.28
CA ASP A 334 -5.32 -14.81 -9.90
C ASP A 334 -6.45 -13.76 -9.91
N GLN A 335 -7.69 -14.25 -10.02
CA GLN A 335 -8.91 -13.44 -10.04
C GLN A 335 -9.99 -14.08 -9.17
N LEU A 336 -10.92 -13.25 -8.72
CA LEU A 336 -12.13 -13.63 -8.03
C LEU A 336 -13.26 -13.91 -9.03
N SER A 337 -14.09 -14.90 -8.71
CA SER A 337 -15.33 -15.17 -9.43
C SER A 337 -16.45 -14.22 -8.99
N PRO A 338 -17.49 -14.00 -9.83
CA PRO A 338 -18.62 -13.17 -9.46
C PRO A 338 -19.26 -13.60 -8.13
N GLY A 339 -19.49 -12.64 -7.24
CA GLY A 339 -20.12 -12.87 -5.94
C GLY A 339 -19.16 -13.30 -4.82
N GLN A 340 -17.92 -13.69 -5.13
CA GLN A 340 -16.94 -14.04 -4.10
C GLN A 340 -16.54 -12.82 -3.28
N TYR A 341 -16.43 -13.03 -1.96
CA TYR A 341 -15.87 -12.07 -1.03
C TYR A 341 -14.39 -12.33 -0.80
N ALA A 342 -13.61 -11.26 -0.76
CA ALA A 342 -12.20 -11.32 -0.42
C ALA A 342 -11.80 -10.29 0.63
N VAL A 343 -10.84 -10.66 1.49
CA VAL A 343 -10.01 -9.70 2.22
C VAL A 343 -8.66 -9.61 1.52
N SER A 344 -8.28 -8.40 1.12
CA SER A 344 -7.08 -8.14 0.33
C SER A 344 -6.20 -7.10 1.01
N THR A 345 -4.89 -7.34 1.02
CA THR A 345 -3.90 -6.34 1.46
C THR A 345 -3.53 -5.34 0.37
N SER A 346 -4.25 -5.33 -0.77
CA SER A 346 -4.10 -4.33 -1.84
C SER A 346 -4.56 -2.92 -1.41
N ASN A 347 -4.39 -1.95 -2.30
CA ASN A 347 -4.79 -0.55 -2.12
C ASN A 347 -6.13 -0.19 -2.78
N ARG A 348 -6.70 -1.04 -3.64
CA ARG A 348 -7.92 -0.73 -4.40
C ARG A 348 -8.90 -1.89 -4.40
N ASN A 349 -10.17 -1.55 -4.16
CA ASN A 349 -11.32 -2.43 -4.21
C ASN A 349 -12.46 -1.88 -5.11
N PHE A 350 -12.09 -1.12 -6.15
CA PHE A 350 -13.04 -0.67 -7.16
C PHE A 350 -13.78 -1.84 -7.81
N GLU A 351 -15.03 -1.60 -8.22
CA GLU A 351 -15.87 -2.61 -8.88
C GLU A 351 -15.10 -3.27 -10.04
N GLY A 352 -14.97 -4.60 -10.00
CA GLY A 352 -14.28 -5.36 -11.05
C GLY A 352 -12.76 -5.43 -10.95
N ARG A 353 -12.12 -4.71 -10.00
CA ARG A 353 -10.65 -4.60 -9.90
C ARG A 353 -9.94 -5.94 -9.73
N GLN A 354 -10.52 -6.83 -8.93
CA GLN A 354 -9.94 -8.16 -8.64
C GLN A 354 -10.66 -9.29 -9.38
N GLY A 355 -11.47 -8.96 -10.38
CA GLY A 355 -12.34 -9.88 -11.11
C GLY A 355 -13.76 -9.32 -11.25
N LYS A 356 -14.43 -9.61 -12.36
CA LYS A 356 -15.78 -9.09 -12.64
C LYS A 356 -16.77 -9.56 -11.56
N GLY A 357 -17.46 -8.61 -10.93
CA GLY A 357 -18.45 -8.89 -9.88
C GLY A 357 -17.85 -9.37 -8.54
N SER A 358 -16.55 -9.20 -8.35
CA SER A 358 -15.86 -9.51 -7.09
C SER A 358 -16.18 -8.50 -5.99
N ARG A 359 -16.20 -8.96 -4.73
CA ARG A 359 -16.49 -8.11 -3.56
C ARG A 359 -15.27 -8.10 -2.64
N THR A 360 -14.56 -6.97 -2.60
CA THR A 360 -13.26 -6.91 -1.92
C THR A 360 -13.28 -5.93 -0.76
N PHE A 361 -12.83 -6.42 0.39
CA PHE A 361 -12.49 -5.63 1.57
C PHE A 361 -10.97 -5.42 1.61
N LEU A 362 -10.54 -4.20 1.85
CA LEU A 362 -9.14 -3.86 2.07
C LEU A 362 -8.84 -3.89 3.55
N ALA A 363 -7.74 -4.55 3.94
CA ALA A 363 -7.30 -4.61 5.33
C ALA A 363 -5.77 -4.70 5.42
N SER A 364 -5.24 -4.69 6.64
CA SER A 364 -3.83 -4.95 6.93
C SER A 364 -3.47 -6.43 6.81
N PRO A 365 -2.17 -6.77 6.66
CA PRO A 365 -1.71 -8.16 6.65
C PRO A 365 -2.12 -8.96 7.90
N ILE A 366 -2.15 -8.33 9.09
CA ILE A 366 -2.56 -8.98 10.33
C ILE A 366 -4.05 -9.34 10.27
N THR A 367 -4.91 -8.40 9.88
CA THR A 367 -6.36 -8.62 9.72
C THR A 367 -6.65 -9.68 8.63
N ALA A 368 -5.89 -9.67 7.54
CA ALA A 368 -5.99 -10.67 6.48
C ALA A 368 -5.62 -12.07 6.99
N ALA A 369 -4.50 -12.22 7.71
CA ALA A 369 -4.09 -13.48 8.31
C ALA A 369 -5.13 -14.01 9.32
N ALA A 370 -5.65 -13.14 10.18
CA ALA A 370 -6.70 -13.50 11.15
C ALA A 370 -7.99 -13.96 10.45
N THR A 371 -8.36 -13.28 9.36
CA THR A 371 -9.51 -13.66 8.53
C THR A 371 -9.30 -15.01 7.86
N ALA A 372 -8.10 -15.29 7.36
CA ALA A 372 -7.78 -16.56 6.69
C ALA A 372 -7.91 -17.77 7.64
N ILE A 373 -7.51 -17.61 8.90
CA ILE A 373 -7.59 -18.66 9.92
C ILE A 373 -9.04 -18.98 10.27
N ASN A 374 -9.90 -17.95 10.37
CA ASN A 374 -11.27 -18.10 10.85
C ASN A 374 -12.33 -18.25 9.75
N GLY A 375 -11.96 -18.09 8.47
CA GLY A 375 -12.91 -18.21 7.34
C GLY A 375 -13.87 -17.04 7.19
N LYS A 376 -13.67 -15.98 7.97
CA LYS A 376 -14.58 -14.83 8.09
C LYS A 376 -13.82 -13.62 8.61
N VAL A 377 -14.28 -12.43 8.26
CA VAL A 377 -13.70 -11.17 8.74
C VAL A 377 -13.56 -11.22 10.27
N THR A 378 -12.33 -11.03 10.73
CA THR A 378 -11.94 -11.23 12.13
C THR A 378 -11.09 -10.05 12.60
N ASP A 379 -11.38 -9.55 13.80
CA ASP A 379 -10.51 -8.63 14.52
C ASP A 379 -9.19 -9.33 14.88
N PRO A 380 -8.03 -8.87 14.35
CA PRO A 380 -6.76 -9.53 14.59
C PRO A 380 -6.36 -9.58 16.07
N ARG A 381 -6.84 -8.64 16.90
CA ARG A 381 -6.54 -8.58 18.34
C ARG A 381 -6.99 -9.83 19.10
N THR A 382 -7.91 -10.60 18.54
CA THR A 382 -8.38 -11.88 19.11
C THR A 382 -7.37 -13.03 18.98
N LEU A 383 -6.32 -12.87 18.15
CA LEU A 383 -5.32 -13.90 17.85
C LEU A 383 -3.89 -13.54 18.26
N LEU A 384 -3.68 -12.31 18.73
CA LEU A 384 -2.38 -11.73 19.09
C LEU A 384 -1.99 -12.00 20.54
#